data_AF-A0A6B2V8D5-F1
#
_entry.id   AF-A0A6B2V8D5-F1
#
_cell.length_a   1.000
_cell.length_b   1.000
_cell.length_c   1.000
_cell.angle_alpha   90.00
_cell.angle_beta   90.00
_cell.angle_gamma   90.00
#
_symmetry.space_group_name_H-M   'P 1'
#
loop_
_entity.id
_entity.type
_entity.pdbx_description
1 polymer ?
#
loop_
_entity_poly.entity_id
_entity_poly.type
_entity_poly.pdbx_seq_one_letter_code
_entity_poly.pdbx_strand_id
1 'polypeptide(L)' 'MLDEWISAVKDELGIDLDVDTGVLLDLARDAAHGVARPAAPLTTFLVGYAAARAEG' A
#
# COMPACT_ATOMS: atom_id res chain seq x y z
N MET A 1 15.97 -5.20 3.77
CA MET A 1 14.95 -6.24 4.05
C MET A 1 13.53 -5.84 3.61
N LEU A 2 12.83 -4.86 4.19
CA LEU A 2 11.57 -4.34 3.62
C LEU A 2 11.77 -2.98 2.93
N ASP A 3 12.44 -2.04 3.60
CA ASP A 3 12.70 -0.71 3.05
C ASP A 3 13.49 -0.78 1.74
N GLU A 4 14.49 -1.65 1.68
CA GLU A 4 15.28 -1.92 0.48
C GLU A 4 14.44 -2.51 -0.67
N TRP A 5 13.47 -3.38 -0.35
CA TRP A 5 12.55 -3.92 -1.34
C TRP A 5 11.61 -2.83 -1.88
N ILE A 6 11.08 -1.99 -0.98
CA ILE A 6 10.22 -0.86 -1.35
C ILE A 6 10.99 0.13 -2.22
N SER A 7 12.23 0.47 -1.87
CA SER A 7 13.09 1.33 -2.69
C SER A 7 13.31 0.73 -4.07
N ALA A 8 13.66 -0.55 -4.18
CA ALA A 8 13.86 -1.20 -5.48
C ALA A 8 12.59 -1.20 -6.35
N VAL A 9 11.41 -1.44 -5.76
CA VAL A 9 10.14 -1.41 -6.49
C VAL A 9 9.77 0.02 -6.91
N LYS A 10 10.03 1.02 -6.05
CA LYS A 10 9.84 2.44 -6.40
C LYS A 10 10.71 2.84 -7.59
N ASP A 11 11.97 2.43 -7.58
CA ASP A 11 12.92 2.72 -8.66
C ASP A 11 12.46 2.09 -9.98
N GLU A 12 12.05 0.82 -9.97
CA GLU A 12 11.57 0.11 -11.15
C GLU A 12 10.29 0.74 -11.72
N LEU A 13 9.39 1.21 -10.86
CA LEU A 13 8.13 1.82 -11.26
C LEU A 13 8.22 3.34 -11.51
N GLY A 14 9.39 3.95 -11.27
CA GLY A 14 9.59 5.41 -11.40
C GLY A 14 8.75 6.23 -10.42
N ILE A 15 8.52 5.71 -9.20
CA ILE A 15 7.67 6.35 -8.18
C ILE A 15 8.53 7.16 -7.21
N ASP A 16 8.39 8.48 -7.25
CA ASP A 16 8.94 9.38 -6.23
C ASP A 16 7.87 9.78 -5.21
N LEU A 17 7.53 8.85 -4.31
CA LEU A 17 6.56 9.06 -3.24
C LEU A 17 7.15 8.65 -1.90
N ASP A 18 7.08 9.56 -0.92
CA ASP A 18 7.39 9.21 0.47
C ASP A 18 6.18 8.48 1.08
N VAL A 19 6.32 7.17 1.27
CA VAL A 19 5.24 6.29 1.71
C VAL A 19 5.48 5.90 3.16
N ASP A 20 4.55 6.26 4.05
CA ASP A 20 4.51 5.69 5.40
C ASP A 20 4.09 4.22 5.33
N THR A 21 5.09 3.35 5.32
CA THR A 21 4.91 1.91 5.23
C THR A 21 4.21 1.35 6.47
N GLY A 22 4.42 1.95 7.64
CA GLY A 22 3.78 1.51 8.88
C GLY A 22 2.27 1.69 8.81
N VAL A 23 1.82 2.86 8.37
CA VAL A 23 0.39 3.16 8.20
C VAL A 23 -0.26 2.23 7.18
N LEU A 24 0.40 1.95 6.04
CA LEU A 24 -0.14 1.01 5.05
C LEU A 24 -0.27 -0.43 5.58
N LEU A 25 0.71 -0.89 6.36
CA LEU A 25 0.68 -2.22 6.96
C LEU A 25 -0.40 -2.31 8.05
N ASP A 26 -0.62 -1.24 8.81
CA ASP A 26 -1.69 -1.18 9.81
C ASP A 26 -3.08 -1.14 9.16
N LEU A 27 -3.25 -0.39 8.06
CA LEU A 27 -4.48 -0.46 7.25
C LEU A 27 -4.76 -1.89 6.76
N ALA A 28 -3.76 -2.57 6.22
CA ALA A 28 -3.90 -3.95 5.76
C ALA A 28 -4.25 -4.90 6.91
N ARG A 29 -3.59 -4.73 8.07
CA ARG A 29 -3.84 -5.49 9.30
C ARG A 29 -5.28 -5.33 9.76
N ASP A 30 -5.77 -4.10 9.85
CA ASP A 30 -7.12 -3.78 10.31
C ASP A 30 -8.18 -4.39 9.38
N ALA A 31 -7.98 -4.29 8.05
CA ALA A 31 -8.86 -4.93 7.08
C ALA A 31 -8.85 -6.47 7.21
N ALA A 32 -7.67 -7.08 7.35
CA ALA A 32 -7.54 -8.53 7.49
C ALA A 32 -8.21 -9.07 8.76
N HIS A 33 -8.11 -8.33 9.86
CA HIS A 33 -8.72 -8.71 11.14
C HIS A 33 -10.22 -8.39 11.21
N GLY A 34 -10.65 -7.26 10.65
CA GLY A 34 -12.04 -6.79 10.72
C GLY A 34 -12.98 -7.43 9.69
N VAL A 35 -12.46 -7.92 8.57
CA VAL A 35 -13.28 -8.50 7.48
C VAL A 35 -12.92 -9.97 7.24
N ALA A 36 -11.76 -10.23 6.65
CA ALA A 36 -11.20 -11.55 6.38
C ALA A 36 -9.76 -11.41 5.89
N ARG A 37 -8.93 -12.45 6.01
CA ARG A 37 -7.52 -12.41 5.55
C ARG A 37 -7.33 -11.86 4.12
N PRO A 38 -8.16 -12.17 3.11
CA PRO A 38 -8.02 -11.60 1.77
C PRO A 38 -8.26 -10.09 1.68
N ALA A 39 -8.88 -9.47 2.69
CA ALA A 39 -9.19 -8.05 2.68
C ALA A 39 -7.94 -7.16 2.77
N ALA A 40 -6.83 -7.65 3.33
CA ALA A 40 -5.56 -6.90 3.37
C ALA A 40 -5.11 -6.43 1.97
N PRO A 41 -4.79 -7.33 1.02
CA PRO A 41 -4.34 -6.90 -0.31
C PRO A 41 -5.43 -6.22 -1.14
N LEU A 42 -6.71 -6.58 -0.97
CA LEU A 42 -7.80 -5.95 -1.72
C LEU A 42 -8.02 -4.50 -1.29
N THR A 43 -7.95 -4.22 0.01
CA THR A 43 -8.15 -2.86 0.56
C THR A 43 -6.99 -1.95 0.16
N THR A 44 -5.74 -2.38 0.30
CA THR A 44 -4.59 -1.57 -0.08
C THR A 44 -4.57 -1.26 -1.58
N PHE A 45 -4.93 -2.22 -2.44
CA PHE A 45 -5.10 -1.97 -3.87
C PHE A 45 -6.19 -0.94 -4.17
N LEU A 46 -7.38 -1.08 -3.59
CA LEU A 46 -8.51 -0.18 -3.85
C LEU A 46 -8.26 1.24 -3.33
N VAL A 47 -7.64 1.38 -2.16
CA VAL A 47 -7.25 2.69 -1.61
C VAL A 47 -6.21 3.36 -2.51
N GLY A 48 -5.17 2.63 -2.94
CA GLY A 48 -4.17 3.15 -3.87
C GLY A 48 -4.81 3.57 -5.21
N TYR A 49 -5.72 2.76 -5.76
CA TYR A 49 -6.46 3.08 -6.98
C TYR A 49 -7.32 4.35 -6.82
N ALA A 50 -8.04 4.47 -5.69
CA ALA A 50 -8.88 5.63 -5.42
C ALA A 50 -8.05 6.91 -5.24
N ALA A 51 -6.92 6.86 -4.54
CA ALA A 51 -6.01 7.98 -4.36
C ALA A 51 -5.46 8.49 -5.70
N ALA A 52 -4.95 7.58 -6.55
CA ALA A 52 -4.47 7.94 -7.89
C ALA A 52 -5.56 8.57 -8.77
N ARG A 53 -6.82 8.20 -8.55
CA ARG A 53 -7.96 8.75 -9.27
C ARG A 53 -8.42 10.12 -8.75
N ALA A 54 -8.09 10.47 -7.52
CA ALA A 54 -8.43 11.75 -6.90
C ALA A 54 -7.41 12.86 -7.22
N GLU A 55 -6.19 12.49 -7.61
CA GLU A 55 -5.11 13.40 -8.00
C GLU A 55 -5.08 13.71 -9.52
N GLY A 56 -6.01 13.12 -10.30
CA GLY A 56 -6.14 13.32 -11.75
C GLY A 56 -7.19 14.35 -12.16
#